data_AF-A0A1H8K7L1-F1
#
_entry.id   AF-A0A1H8K7L1-F1
#
_cell.length_a   1.000
_cell.length_b   1.000
_cell.length_c   1.000
_cell.angle_alpha   90.00
_cell.angle_beta   90.00
_cell.angle_gamma   90.00
#
_symmetry.space_group_name_H-M   'P 1'
#
loop_
_entity.id
_entity.type
_entity.pdbx_description
1 polymer ?
#
loop_
_entity_poly.entity_id
_entity_poly.type
_entity_poly.pdbx_seq_one_letter_code
_entity_poly.pdbx_strand_id
1 'polypeptide(L)'
;MLRRFVVVLPLLTAGAAVAQTPSPVATVQYSCAQGKSLSAEYFDGPTRTAPDGRPIPGGRVILTLPDGKKLTLPQTLSGSGIRYANEGETFVFWSKGDTAFVEEGANQTVTYKDCVGRKK
;
A
#
# COMPACT_ATOMS: atom_id res chain seq x y z
N MET A 1 3.89 60.57 -38.09
CA MET A 1 2.74 59.90 -37.46
C MET A 1 3.25 58.69 -36.69
N LEU A 2 3.21 58.71 -35.36
CA LEU A 2 3.76 57.66 -34.49
C LEU A 2 2.61 56.76 -34.02
N ARG A 3 2.49 55.55 -34.58
CA ARG A 3 1.41 54.61 -34.25
C ARG A 3 1.84 53.77 -33.05
N ARG A 4 1.38 54.15 -31.86
CA ARG A 4 1.53 53.37 -30.62
C ARG A 4 0.77 52.04 -30.75
N PHE A 5 1.49 50.93 -30.72
CA PHE A 5 0.91 49.61 -30.52
C PHE A 5 0.72 49.37 -29.02
N VAL A 6 -0.53 49.23 -28.59
CA VAL A 6 -0.88 48.76 -27.25
C VAL A 6 -0.90 47.23 -27.32
N VAL A 7 0.05 46.59 -26.65
CA VAL A 7 0.08 45.12 -26.52
C VAL A 7 -0.68 44.76 -25.24
N VAL A 8 -1.85 44.14 -25.42
CA VAL A 8 -2.60 43.52 -24.31
C VAL A 8 -2.08 42.10 -24.15
N LEU A 9 -1.37 41.84 -23.05
CA LEU A 9 -0.88 40.52 -22.69
C LEU A 9 -1.99 39.73 -21.98
N PRO A 10 -2.36 38.52 -22.44
CA PRO A 10 -3.32 37.69 -21.72
C PRO A 10 -2.62 37.05 -20.52
N LEU A 11 -3.18 37.21 -19.32
CA LEU A 11 -2.80 36.43 -18.15
C LEU A 11 -3.34 35.00 -18.32
N LEU A 12 -2.46 34.08 -18.70
CA LEU A 12 -2.72 32.64 -18.57
C LEU A 12 -2.65 32.25 -17.09
N THR A 13 -3.79 31.96 -16.47
CA THR A 13 -3.84 31.31 -15.16
C THR A 13 -3.50 29.83 -15.32
N ALA A 14 -2.28 29.44 -14.94
CA ALA A 14 -1.89 28.04 -14.83
C ALA A 14 -2.63 27.40 -13.64
N GLY A 15 -3.60 26.54 -13.91
CA GLY A 15 -4.25 25.71 -12.89
C GLY A 15 -3.28 24.62 -12.44
N ALA A 16 -2.89 24.64 -11.16
CA ALA A 16 -2.11 23.57 -10.56
C ALA A 16 -2.99 22.32 -10.39
N ALA A 17 -2.71 21.26 -11.15
CA ALA A 17 -3.30 19.94 -10.91
C ALA A 17 -2.73 19.38 -9.60
N VAL A 18 -3.50 19.41 -8.53
CA VAL A 18 -3.16 18.73 -7.28
C VAL A 18 -3.34 17.22 -7.47
N ALA A 19 -2.23 16.48 -7.48
CA ALA A 19 -2.28 15.03 -7.44
C ALA A 19 -2.91 14.58 -6.11
N GLN A 20 -4.13 14.03 -6.17
CA GLN A 20 -4.79 13.48 -5.00
C GLN A 20 -4.08 12.19 -4.60
N THR A 21 -3.53 12.14 -3.38
CA THR A 21 -2.98 10.89 -2.84
C THR A 21 -4.13 9.89 -2.69
N PRO A 22 -4.04 8.68 -3.25
CA PRO A 22 -5.11 7.71 -3.12
C PRO A 22 -5.34 7.38 -1.64
N SER A 23 -6.60 7.44 -1.21
CA SER A 23 -7.01 7.04 0.15
C SER A 23 -7.06 5.52 0.28
N PRO A 24 -6.81 4.96 1.47
CA PRO A 24 -6.93 3.52 1.69
C PRO A 24 -8.39 3.08 1.57
N VAL A 25 -8.61 1.90 1.00
CA VAL A 25 -9.94 1.27 0.91
C VAL A 25 -10.37 0.64 2.24
N ALA A 26 -9.41 0.35 3.12
CA ALA A 26 -9.65 -0.08 4.49
C ALA A 26 -8.44 0.23 5.37
N THR A 27 -8.69 0.54 6.64
CA THR A 27 -7.66 0.65 7.68
C THR A 27 -7.99 -0.32 8.80
N VAL A 28 -7.03 -1.15 9.19
CA VAL A 28 -7.19 -2.18 10.21
C VAL A 28 -6.12 -2.03 11.28
N GLN A 29 -6.51 -2.08 12.55
CA GLN A 29 -5.60 -2.24 13.67
C GLN A 29 -5.53 -3.71 14.07
N TYR A 30 -4.34 -4.31 14.01
CA TYR A 30 -4.11 -5.68 14.43
C TYR A 30 -3.53 -5.73 15.85
N SER A 31 -4.10 -6.60 16.68
CA SER A 31 -3.53 -7.05 17.95
C SER A 31 -3.06 -8.49 17.78
N CYS A 32 -1.81 -8.76 18.12
CA CYS A 32 -1.15 -10.05 17.91
C CYS A 32 -0.75 -10.70 19.23
N ALA A 33 -0.29 -11.94 19.16
CA ALA A 33 0.31 -12.64 20.29
C ALA A 33 1.46 -11.82 20.91
N GLN A 34 1.76 -12.10 22.18
CA GLN A 34 2.86 -11.47 22.93
C GLN A 34 2.74 -9.94 23.06
N GLY A 35 1.52 -9.39 22.96
CA GLY A 35 1.26 -7.94 23.08
C GLY A 35 1.74 -7.12 21.88
N LYS A 36 2.17 -7.76 20.79
CA LYS A 36 2.55 -7.08 19.55
C LYS A 36 1.33 -6.51 18.85
N SER A 37 1.55 -5.46 18.07
CA SER A 37 0.50 -4.85 17.25
C SER A 37 1.09 -4.22 16.00
N LEU A 38 0.25 -3.99 14.99
CA LEU A 38 0.57 -3.21 13.79
C LEU A 38 -0.72 -2.65 13.20
N SER A 39 -0.64 -1.57 12.42
CA SER A 39 -1.77 -1.09 11.63
C SER A 39 -1.53 -1.34 10.15
N ALA A 40 -2.58 -1.66 9.41
CA ALA A 40 -2.56 -1.90 7.98
C ALA A 40 -3.51 -0.94 7.26
N GLU A 41 -2.99 -0.20 6.28
CA GLU A 41 -3.77 0.60 5.34
C GLU A 41 -3.75 -0.12 3.98
N TYR A 42 -4.91 -0.63 3.56
CA TYR A 42 -5.07 -1.40 2.34
C TYR A 42 -5.43 -0.50 1.17
N PHE A 43 -4.85 -0.79 0.01
CA PHE A 43 -5.13 -0.08 -1.24
C PHE A 43 -5.35 -1.08 -2.35
N ASP A 44 -6.38 -0.85 -3.14
CA ASP A 44 -6.62 -1.59 -4.37
C ASP A 44 -5.75 -1.07 -5.52
N GLY A 45 -5.66 -1.88 -6.56
CA GLY A 45 -5.03 -1.52 -7.83
C GLY A 45 -5.37 -2.54 -8.91
N PRO A 46 -5.19 -2.18 -10.19
CA PRO A 46 -5.56 -3.05 -11.30
C PRO A 46 -4.69 -4.31 -11.35
N THR A 47 -5.31 -5.47 -11.49
CA THR A 47 -4.60 -6.71 -11.81
C THR A 47 -4.07 -6.65 -13.24
N ARG A 48 -2.82 -7.08 -13.43
CA ARG A 48 -2.16 -7.21 -14.74
C ARG A 48 -1.88 -8.68 -15.03
N THR A 49 -1.49 -8.99 -16.26
CA THR A 49 -1.10 -10.34 -16.68
C THR A 49 0.39 -10.36 -17.01
N ALA A 50 1.13 -11.31 -16.42
CA ALA A 50 2.53 -11.56 -16.74
C ALA A 50 2.67 -12.18 -18.15
N PRO A 51 3.87 -12.15 -18.77
CA PRO A 51 4.10 -12.77 -20.08
C PRO A 51 3.74 -14.27 -20.15
N ASP A 52 3.81 -14.97 -19.03
CA ASP A 52 3.45 -16.39 -18.90
C ASP A 52 1.97 -16.63 -18.58
N GLY A 53 1.14 -15.58 -18.64
CA GLY A 53 -0.30 -15.67 -18.38
C GLY A 53 -0.70 -15.59 -16.90
N ARG A 54 0.25 -15.56 -15.95
CA ARG A 54 -0.07 -15.48 -14.52
C ARG A 54 -0.60 -14.09 -14.15
N PRO A 55 -1.62 -13.98 -13.27
CA PRO A 55 -2.08 -12.69 -12.79
C PRO A 55 -1.06 -12.06 -11.82
N ILE A 56 -0.84 -10.77 -11.96
CA ILE A 56 -0.07 -9.90 -11.07
C ILE A 56 -1.07 -8.98 -10.37
N PRO A 57 -1.40 -9.21 -9.08
CA PRO A 57 -2.29 -8.34 -8.34
C PRO A 57 -1.77 -6.89 -8.28
N GLY A 58 -2.67 -5.92 -8.34
CA GLY A 58 -2.31 -4.49 -8.30
C GLY A 58 -2.41 -3.85 -6.91
N GLY A 59 -2.93 -4.57 -5.92
CA GLY A 59 -3.10 -4.06 -4.56
C GLY A 59 -1.78 -3.87 -3.83
N ARG A 60 -1.84 -3.15 -2.71
CA ARG A 60 -0.73 -2.98 -1.78
C ARG A 60 -1.24 -2.74 -0.37
N VAL A 61 -0.36 -2.85 0.60
CA VAL A 61 -0.62 -2.46 1.99
C VAL A 61 0.49 -1.55 2.49
N ILE A 62 0.13 -0.55 3.30
CA ILE A 62 1.07 0.18 4.14
C ILE A 62 0.91 -0.32 5.57
N LEU A 63 1.94 -0.96 6.09
CA LEU A 63 2.00 -1.36 7.49
C LEU A 63 2.70 -0.27 8.30
N THR A 64 2.14 0.09 9.45
CA THR A 64 2.85 0.90 10.46
C THR A 64 3.12 0.01 11.68
N LEU A 65 4.40 -0.14 12.00
CA LEU A 65 4.89 -0.92 13.15
C LEU A 65 4.84 -0.08 14.43
N PRO A 66 4.98 -0.68 15.63
CA PRO A 66 4.90 0.04 16.90
C PRO A 66 5.93 1.16 17.09
N ASP A 67 7.08 1.04 16.43
CA ASP A 67 8.14 2.06 16.42
C ASP A 67 7.86 3.22 15.44
N GLY A 68 6.72 3.19 14.75
CA GLY A 68 6.32 4.17 13.74
C GLY A 68 6.90 3.89 12.35
N LYS A 69 7.72 2.85 12.17
CA LYS A 69 8.25 2.48 10.85
C LYS A 69 7.11 2.10 9.92
N LYS A 70 7.12 2.66 8.71
CA LYS A 70 6.19 2.31 7.65
C LYS A 70 6.82 1.38 6.63
N LEU A 71 6.09 0.32 6.25
CA LEU A 71 6.46 -0.62 5.20
C LEU A 71 5.37 -0.61 4.13
N THR A 72 5.74 -0.32 2.89
CA THR A 72 4.82 -0.46 1.75
C THR A 72 5.12 -1.78 1.07
N LEU A 73 4.13 -2.68 1.04
CA LEU A 73 4.28 -4.02 0.49
C LEU A 73 3.30 -4.20 -0.68
N PRO A 74 3.78 -4.52 -1.90
CA PRO A 74 2.91 -4.92 -2.99
C PRO A 74 2.21 -6.25 -2.67
N GLN A 75 0.99 -6.39 -3.17
CA GLN A 75 0.29 -7.67 -3.14
C GLN A 75 0.96 -8.64 -4.10
N THR A 76 1.14 -9.88 -3.65
CA THR A 76 1.69 -10.97 -4.46
C THR A 76 0.65 -12.07 -4.67
N LEU A 77 0.85 -12.89 -5.70
CA LEU A 77 0.00 -14.04 -5.95
C LEU A 77 -0.03 -14.98 -4.73
N SER A 78 -1.21 -15.50 -4.38
CA SER A 78 -1.39 -16.40 -3.25
C SER A 78 -2.57 -17.34 -3.46
N GLY A 79 -2.54 -18.52 -2.83
CA GLY A 79 -3.61 -19.52 -2.96
C GLY A 79 -4.77 -19.36 -1.96
N SER A 80 -4.52 -18.76 -0.79
CA SER A 80 -5.54 -18.47 0.22
C SER A 80 -5.17 -17.24 1.03
N GLY A 81 -6.13 -16.34 1.22
CA GLY A 81 -5.90 -15.05 1.83
C GLY A 81 -5.25 -14.08 0.85
N ILE A 82 -4.71 -13.00 1.38
CA ILE A 82 -3.98 -11.99 0.62
C ILE A 82 -2.57 -11.92 1.18
N ARG A 83 -1.59 -12.11 0.30
CA ARG A 83 -0.16 -12.02 0.59
C ARG A 83 0.39 -10.70 0.10
N TYR A 84 1.17 -10.04 0.94
CA TYR A 84 1.94 -8.85 0.60
C TYR A 84 3.39 -9.08 0.98
N ALA A 85 4.34 -8.79 0.09
CA ALA A 85 5.75 -9.08 0.35
C ALA A 85 6.64 -7.97 -0.20
N ASN A 86 7.76 -7.71 0.47
CA ASN A 86 8.80 -6.87 -0.09
C ASN A 86 9.57 -7.60 -1.20
N GLU A 87 10.43 -6.86 -1.89
CA GLU A 87 11.43 -7.48 -2.77
C GLU A 87 12.35 -8.41 -1.96
N GLY A 88 12.63 -9.59 -2.51
CA GLY A 88 13.40 -10.63 -1.83
C GLY A 88 12.64 -11.40 -0.74
N GLU A 89 11.37 -11.07 -0.50
CA GLU A 89 10.45 -11.81 0.39
C GLU A 89 10.96 -12.02 1.83
N THR A 90 11.79 -11.10 2.31
CA THR A 90 12.34 -11.10 3.68
C THR A 90 11.37 -10.48 4.70
N PHE A 91 10.29 -9.87 4.23
CA PHE A 91 9.17 -9.42 5.04
C PHE A 91 7.88 -9.74 4.29
N VAL A 92 7.08 -10.66 4.82
CA VAL A 92 5.83 -11.12 4.21
C VAL A 92 4.70 -10.94 5.20
N PHE A 93 3.68 -10.21 4.80
CA PHE A 93 2.45 -10.02 5.56
C PHE A 93 1.31 -10.79 4.90
N TRP A 94 0.64 -11.61 5.70
CA TRP A 94 -0.50 -12.41 5.29
C TRP A 94 -1.74 -11.93 6.01
N SER A 95 -2.85 -11.82 5.28
CA SER A 95 -4.16 -11.49 5.85
C SER A 95 -5.26 -12.39 5.28
N LYS A 96 -6.23 -12.76 6.12
CA LYS A 96 -7.40 -13.55 5.73
C LYS A 96 -8.57 -13.26 6.66
N GLY A 97 -9.64 -12.69 6.12
CA GLY A 97 -10.77 -12.22 6.94
C GLY A 97 -10.28 -11.14 7.92
N ASP A 98 -10.48 -11.39 9.20
CA ASP A 98 -9.99 -10.55 10.30
C ASP A 98 -8.63 -11.00 10.87
N THR A 99 -8.05 -12.09 10.37
CA THR A 99 -6.77 -12.62 10.88
C THR A 99 -5.56 -12.18 10.04
N ALA A 100 -4.39 -12.15 10.65
CA ALA A 100 -3.12 -11.91 9.98
C ALA A 100 -1.91 -12.53 10.69
N PHE A 101 -0.78 -12.60 9.99
CA PHE A 101 0.54 -12.87 10.56
C PHE A 101 1.65 -12.27 9.68
N VAL A 102 2.86 -12.18 10.23
CA VAL A 102 4.06 -11.69 9.53
C VAL A 102 5.18 -12.72 9.62
N GLU A 103 5.85 -12.97 8.50
CA GLU A 103 7.09 -13.73 8.38
C GLU A 103 8.25 -12.76 8.10
N GLU A 104 9.37 -12.90 8.83
CA GLU A 104 10.56 -12.07 8.66
C GLU A 104 11.84 -12.91 8.49
N GLY A 105 12.78 -12.37 7.71
CA GLY A 105 14.09 -12.94 7.42
C GLY A 105 14.07 -14.01 6.34
N ALA A 106 15.27 -14.48 5.98
CA ALA A 106 15.47 -15.48 4.91
C ALA A 106 14.80 -16.84 5.22
N ASN A 107 14.59 -17.15 6.50
CA ASN A 107 13.94 -18.38 6.94
C ASN A 107 12.42 -18.22 7.13
N GLN A 108 11.85 -17.04 6.81
CA GLN A 108 10.43 -16.74 6.95
C GLN A 108 9.89 -17.07 8.36
N THR A 109 10.63 -16.65 9.39
CA THR A 109 10.24 -16.88 10.78
C THR A 109 9.00 -16.06 11.10
N VAL A 110 7.96 -16.66 11.66
CA VAL A 110 6.75 -15.94 12.07
C VAL A 110 7.05 -15.07 13.30
N THR A 111 7.02 -13.74 13.15
CA THR A 111 7.35 -12.78 14.22
C THR A 111 6.16 -11.99 14.75
N TYR A 112 5.07 -11.93 13.96
CA TYR A 112 3.75 -11.49 14.41
C TYR A 112 2.79 -12.64 14.18
N LYS A 113 2.34 -13.27 15.27
CA LYS A 113 1.50 -14.47 15.23
C LYS A 113 0.10 -14.16 15.76
N ASP A 114 -0.89 -14.91 15.28
CA ASP A 114 -2.26 -14.93 15.79
C ASP A 114 -2.88 -13.52 15.86
N CYS A 115 -2.63 -12.70 14.83
CA CYS A 115 -3.13 -11.33 14.81
C CYS A 115 -4.63 -11.32 14.49
N VAL A 116 -5.38 -10.50 15.23
CA VAL A 116 -6.80 -10.23 15.01
C VAL A 116 -6.99 -8.74 14.76
N GLY A 117 -7.65 -8.44 13.64
CA GLY A 117 -7.84 -7.09 13.11
C GLY A 117 -9.19 -6.50 13.49
N ARG A 118 -9.21 -5.22 13.82
CA ARG A 118 -10.43 -4.41 13.89
C ARG A 118 -10.35 -3.26 12.91
N LYS A 119 -11.39 -3.11 12.08
CA LYS A 119 -11.52 -1.98 11.16
C LYS A 119 -11.63 -0.68 11.97
N LYS A 120 -10.93 0.35 11.54
CA LYS A 120 -11.07 1.72 12.07
C LYS A 120 -12.21 2.44 11.39
#